data_AF-A0A6G8PWL6-F1
#
_entry.id   AF-A0A6G8PWL6-F1
#
_cell.length_a   1.000
_cell.length_b   1.000
_cell.length_c   1.000
_cell.angle_alpha   90.00
_cell.angle_beta   90.00
_cell.angle_gamma   90.00
#
_symmetry.space_group_name_H-M   'P 1'
#
loop_
_entity.id
_entity.type
_entity.pdbx_description
1 polymer ?
#
loop_
_entity_poly.entity_id
_entity_poly.type
_entity_poly.pdbx_seq_one_letter_code
_entity_poly.pdbx_strand_id
1 'polypeptide(L)'
;MVSYAREYGQFEDRGARIAGISVDPPVHNREMVRKLDLPFALLSDARGELSKLYDLWNDREGVAVPAILVVDRSGTARYVYAGSDFADRPGDEPIFEALDGLEGDAGQPPTPGRRSASPPTRQRPRPSGPRDRR
;
A
#
# COMPACT_ATOMS: atom_id res chain seq x y z
N MET A 1 -6.46 13.12 -9.84
CA MET A 1 -7.35 13.68 -8.80
C MET A 1 -8.66 14.21 -9.39
N VAL A 2 -8.65 15.22 -10.28
CA VAL A 2 -9.90 15.69 -10.91
C VAL A 2 -10.52 14.64 -11.85
N SER A 3 -9.71 13.82 -12.53
CA SER A 3 -10.19 12.66 -13.30
C SER A 3 -11.00 11.69 -12.43
N TYR A 4 -10.43 11.27 -11.28
CA TYR A 4 -11.11 10.39 -10.33
C TYR A 4 -12.37 10.99 -9.70
N ALA A 5 -12.47 12.32 -9.61
CA ALA A 5 -13.71 12.95 -9.17
C ALA A 5 -14.83 12.78 -10.19
N ARG A 6 -14.51 12.79 -11.50
CA ARG A 6 -15.49 12.57 -12.58
C ARG A 6 -15.94 11.12 -12.67
N GLU A 7 -15.00 10.20 -12.50
CA GLU A 7 -15.25 8.75 -12.55
C GLU A 7 -15.62 8.18 -11.17
N TYR A 8 -15.89 9.02 -10.15
CA TYR A 8 -16.05 8.57 -8.77
C TYR A 8 -17.10 7.47 -8.59
N GLY A 9 -18.22 7.55 -9.32
CA GLY A 9 -19.26 6.52 -9.30
C GLY A 9 -18.75 5.13 -9.72
N GLN A 10 -17.81 5.05 -10.68
CA GLN A 10 -17.21 3.78 -11.10
C GLN A 10 -16.42 3.09 -9.98
N PHE A 11 -15.84 3.87 -9.08
CA PHE A 11 -15.17 3.34 -7.89
C PHE A 11 -16.19 2.90 -6.85
N GLU A 12 -17.25 3.66 -6.63
CA GLU A 12 -18.31 3.30 -5.69
C GLU A 12 -19.05 2.02 -6.11
N ASP A 13 -19.32 1.85 -7.40
CA ASP A 13 -19.97 0.67 -7.96
C ASP A 13 -19.16 -0.63 -7.72
N ARG A 14 -17.83 -0.50 -7.58
CA ARG A 14 -16.87 -1.58 -7.24
C ARG A 14 -16.61 -1.71 -5.74
N GLY A 15 -17.44 -1.06 -4.92
CA GLY A 15 -17.28 -1.05 -3.47
C GLY A 15 -15.98 -0.40 -2.98
N ALA A 16 -15.31 0.40 -3.80
CA ALA A 16 -14.05 1.06 -3.50
C ALA A 16 -14.28 2.47 -2.93
N ARG A 17 -13.38 2.91 -2.06
CA ARG A 17 -13.37 4.28 -1.54
C ARG A 17 -12.07 4.96 -1.93
N ILE A 18 -12.17 6.20 -2.39
CA ILE A 18 -11.00 7.01 -2.76
C ILE A 18 -10.63 7.93 -1.60
N ALA A 19 -9.33 8.13 -1.39
CA ALA A 19 -8.78 9.21 -0.59
C ALA A 19 -7.51 9.74 -1.27
N GLY A 20 -7.40 11.06 -1.41
CA GLY A 20 -6.14 11.72 -1.76
C GLY A 20 -5.24 11.80 -0.53
N ILE A 21 -3.92 11.79 -0.72
CA ILE A 21 -2.95 11.89 0.37
C ILE A 21 -1.93 12.96 -0.02
N SER A 22 -1.64 13.89 0.90
CA SER A 22 -0.65 14.94 0.72
C SER A 22 0.11 15.20 2.01
N VAL A 23 1.30 15.80 1.91
CA VAL A 23 2.05 16.25 3.10
C VAL A 23 1.46 17.52 3.74
N ASP A 24 0.46 18.13 3.09
CA ASP A 24 -0.14 19.38 3.56
C ASP A 24 -0.98 19.19 4.83
N PRO A 25 -1.09 20.22 5.68
CA PRO A 25 -1.96 20.18 6.85
C PRO A 25 -3.44 19.95 6.50
N PRO A 26 -4.23 19.33 7.40
CA PRO A 26 -5.65 19.05 7.16
C PRO A 26 -6.51 20.28 6.75
N VAL A 27 -6.14 21.47 7.22
CA VAL A 27 -6.84 22.72 6.87
C VAL A 27 -6.71 23.04 5.39
N HIS A 28 -5.49 22.97 4.84
CA HIS A 28 -5.22 23.19 3.41
C HIS A 28 -5.93 22.14 2.55
N ASN A 29 -5.86 20.87 2.98
CA ASN A 29 -6.55 19.78 2.29
C ASN A 29 -8.07 19.98 2.26
N ARG A 30 -8.67 20.43 3.37
CA ARG A 30 -10.10 20.71 3.42
C ARG A 30 -10.49 21.85 2.48
N GLU A 31 -9.67 22.89 2.38
CA GLU A 31 -9.90 23.96 1.42
C GLU A 31 -9.79 23.46 -0.02
N MET A 32 -8.81 22.60 -0.32
CA MET A 32 -8.62 21.99 -1.65
C MET A 32 -9.84 21.16 -2.05
N VAL A 33 -10.34 20.30 -1.15
CA VAL A 33 -11.57 19.50 -1.36
C VAL A 33 -12.74 20.42 -1.74
N ARG A 34 -12.94 21.51 -1.00
CA ARG A 34 -14.02 22.48 -1.27
C ARG A 34 -13.84 23.22 -2.58
N LYS A 35 -12.62 23.69 -2.87
CA LYS A 35 -12.29 24.47 -4.07
C LYS A 35 -12.48 23.65 -5.35
N LEU A 36 -12.19 22.35 -5.29
CA LEU A 36 -12.25 21.45 -6.45
C LEU A 36 -13.51 20.57 -6.46
N ASP A 37 -14.43 20.77 -5.52
CA ASP A 37 -15.66 19.99 -5.34
C ASP A 37 -15.42 18.48 -5.39
N LEU A 38 -14.44 18.01 -4.63
CA LEU A 38 -14.02 16.61 -4.67
C LEU A 38 -15.01 15.74 -3.87
N PRO A 39 -15.48 14.60 -4.43
CA PRO A 39 -16.38 13.70 -3.74
C PRO A 39 -15.69 12.82 -2.69
N PHE A 40 -14.37 12.98 -2.52
CA PHE A 40 -13.54 12.21 -1.60
C PHE A 40 -12.65 13.09 -0.73
N ALA A 41 -12.18 12.53 0.39
CA ALA A 41 -11.32 13.23 1.34
C ALA A 41 -9.87 13.36 0.83
N LEU A 42 -9.19 14.43 1.26
CA LEU A 42 -7.72 14.52 1.24
C LEU A 42 -7.18 14.36 2.67
N LEU A 43 -6.36 13.34 2.87
CA LEU A 43 -5.69 13.00 4.11
C LEU A 43 -4.32 13.67 4.18
N SER A 44 -3.90 14.00 5.40
CA SER A 44 -2.58 14.59 5.66
C SER A 44 -1.60 13.50 6.10
N ASP A 45 -0.47 13.39 5.40
CA ASP A 45 0.71 12.62 5.75
C ASP A 45 1.90 13.57 5.98
N ALA A 46 1.74 14.52 6.90
CA ALA A 46 2.72 15.59 7.14
C ALA A 46 4.12 15.09 7.55
N ARG A 47 4.23 13.84 8.02
CA ARG A 47 5.51 13.21 8.40
C ARG A 47 6.04 12.21 7.36
N GLY A 48 5.27 11.96 6.30
CA GLY A 48 5.58 10.95 5.29
C GLY A 48 5.56 9.52 5.84
N GLU A 49 4.91 9.27 6.97
CA GLU A 49 4.94 7.95 7.63
C GLU A 49 4.29 6.90 6.74
N LEU A 50 3.18 7.27 6.09
CA LEU A 50 2.49 6.38 5.16
C LEU A 50 3.27 6.24 3.84
N SER A 51 3.75 7.35 3.27
CA SER A 51 4.55 7.29 2.04
C SER A 51 5.82 6.46 2.21
N LYS A 52 6.50 6.55 3.35
CA LYS A 52 7.68 5.73 3.67
C LYS A 52 7.34 4.25 3.82
N LEU A 53 6.18 3.91 4.39
CA LEU A 53 5.75 2.51 4.56
C LEU A 53 5.64 1.77 3.21
N TYR A 54 5.35 2.49 2.14
CA TYR A 54 5.18 1.95 0.79
C TYR A 54 6.34 2.27 -0.16
N ASP A 55 7.48 2.75 0.36
CA ASP A 55 8.65 3.16 -0.45
C ASP A 55 8.33 4.25 -1.51
N LEU A 56 7.37 5.12 -1.21
CA LEU A 56 6.89 6.23 -2.05
C LEU A 56 7.39 7.59 -1.57
N TRP A 57 8.42 7.63 -0.74
CA TRP A 57 8.94 8.86 -0.17
C TRP A 57 10.18 9.35 -0.92
N ASN A 58 10.21 10.63 -1.25
CA ASN A 58 11.39 11.30 -1.79
C ASN A 58 12.11 12.05 -0.66
N ASP A 59 13.19 11.47 -0.13
CA ASP A 59 13.98 12.09 0.94
C ASP A 59 14.65 13.42 0.54
N ARG A 60 14.96 13.60 -0.75
CA ARG A 60 15.57 14.84 -1.24
C ARG A 60 14.59 16.01 -1.17
N GLU A 61 13.34 15.75 -1.53
CA GLU A 61 12.30 16.79 -1.64
C GLU A 61 11.40 16.86 -0.42
N GLY A 62 11.46 15.86 0.47
CA GLY A 62 10.63 15.81 1.68
C GLY A 62 9.14 15.65 1.36
N VAL A 63 8.82 14.96 0.27
CA VAL A 63 7.44 14.75 -0.20
C VAL A 63 7.24 13.32 -0.71
N ALA A 64 5.98 12.90 -0.80
CA ALA A 64 5.63 11.67 -1.50
C ALA A 64 5.91 11.82 -3.01
N VAL A 65 6.40 10.76 -3.65
CA VAL A 65 6.37 10.68 -5.12
C VAL A 65 4.92 10.58 -5.59
N PRO A 66 4.59 11.09 -6.78
CA PRO A 66 3.29 10.86 -7.40
C PRO A 66 3.00 9.37 -7.49
N ALA A 67 1.92 8.91 -6.86
CA ALA A 67 1.67 7.49 -6.72
C ALA A 67 0.18 7.16 -6.61
N ILE A 68 -0.14 5.90 -6.88
CA ILE A 68 -1.46 5.30 -6.71
C ILE A 68 -1.30 3.96 -6.01
N LEU A 69 -2.10 3.74 -4.98
CA LEU A 69 -2.20 2.46 -4.31
C LEU A 69 -3.64 1.97 -4.33
N VAL A 70 -3.81 0.68 -4.58
CA VAL A 70 -5.05 -0.04 -4.29
C VAL A 70 -4.77 -0.94 -3.10
N VAL A 71 -5.52 -0.73 -2.01
CA VAL A 71 -5.38 -1.45 -0.76
C VAL A 71 -6.67 -2.21 -0.48
N ASP A 72 -6.56 -3.50 -0.18
CA ASP A 72 -7.71 -4.32 0.16
C ASP A 72 -8.21 -4.08 1.61
N ARG A 73 -9.31 -4.75 1.98
CA ARG A 73 -9.89 -4.63 3.33
C ARG A 73 -8.99 -5.19 4.45
N SER A 74 -7.99 -6.01 4.12
CA SER A 74 -7.00 -6.51 5.09
C SER A 74 -5.86 -5.51 5.34
N GLY A 75 -5.80 -4.42 4.56
CA GLY A 75 -4.71 -3.45 4.61
C GLY A 75 -3.52 -3.83 3.73
N THR A 76 -3.66 -4.83 2.86
CA THR A 76 -2.60 -5.25 1.95
C THR A 76 -2.68 -4.45 0.65
N ALA A 77 -1.54 -3.88 0.20
CA ALA A 77 -1.46 -3.25 -1.11
C ALA A 77 -1.47 -4.31 -2.21
N ARG A 78 -2.40 -4.16 -3.15
CA ARG A 78 -2.66 -5.09 -4.25
C ARG A 78 -2.21 -4.53 -5.59
N TYR A 79 -2.15 -3.21 -5.67
CA TYR A 79 -1.56 -2.48 -6.78
C TYR A 79 -0.79 -1.29 -6.22
N VAL A 80 0.40 -1.06 -6.75
CA VAL A 80 1.22 0.12 -6.46
C VAL A 80 1.76 0.63 -7.79
N TYR A 81 1.53 1.90 -8.05
CA TYR A 81 2.14 2.62 -9.14
C TYR A 81 2.88 3.83 -8.58
N ALA A 82 4.14 3.98 -8.95
CA ALA A 82 4.96 5.14 -8.65
C ALA A 82 5.30 5.84 -9.97
N GLY A 83 4.83 7.08 -10.11
CA GLY A 83 5.11 7.94 -11.24
C GLY A 83 6.53 8.48 -11.18
N SER A 84 7.12 8.67 -12.35
CA SER A 84 8.46 9.23 -12.54
C SER A 84 8.50 10.76 -12.46
N ASP A 85 7.36 11.43 -12.67
CA ASP A 85 7.20 12.88 -12.54
C ASP A 85 5.79 13.29 -12.05
N PHE A 86 5.56 14.60 -11.87
CA PHE A 86 4.32 15.16 -11.30
C PHE A 86 3.04 14.89 -12.14
N ALA A 87 3.19 14.66 -13.44
CA ALA A 87 2.11 14.39 -14.38
C ALA A 87 1.96 12.89 -14.69
N ASP A 88 3.00 12.10 -14.41
CA ASP A 88 3.05 10.66 -14.66
C ASP A 88 2.06 9.91 -13.76
N ARG A 89 0.95 9.49 -14.37
CA ARG A 89 -0.14 8.75 -13.74
C ARG A 89 -0.66 7.73 -14.74
N PRO A 90 -1.01 6.51 -14.30
CA PRO A 90 -1.63 5.55 -15.17
C PRO A 90 -3.05 6.04 -15.51
N GLY A 91 -3.60 5.52 -16.60
CA GLY A 91 -5.04 5.62 -16.85
C GLY A 91 -5.85 4.89 -15.78
N ASP A 92 -7.16 4.98 -15.88
CA ASP A 92 -8.06 4.43 -14.86
C ASP A 92 -8.23 2.90 -15.01
N GLU A 93 -8.05 2.37 -16.23
CA GLU A 93 -8.24 0.95 -16.56
C GLU A 93 -7.45 -0.02 -15.66
N PRO A 94 -6.12 0.13 -15.45
CA PRO A 94 -5.36 -0.79 -14.60
C PRO A 94 -5.80 -0.75 -13.13
N ILE A 95 -6.39 0.37 -12.70
CA ILE A 95 -6.90 0.56 -11.35
C ILE A 95 -8.23 -0.18 -11.20
N PHE A 96 -9.11 -0.09 -12.21
CA PHE A 96 -10.36 -0.84 -12.23
C PHE A 96 -10.12 -2.35 -12.31
N GLU A 97 -9.18 -2.81 -13.15
CA GLU A 97 -8.79 -4.23 -13.18
C GLU A 97 -8.29 -4.71 -11.81
N ALA A 98 -7.47 -3.91 -11.13
CA ALA A 98 -6.99 -4.24 -9.79
C ALA A 98 -8.12 -4.31 -8.76
N LEU A 99 -9.15 -3.46 -8.87
CA LEU A 99 -10.32 -3.48 -7.98
C LEU A 99 -11.23 -4.68 -8.26
N ASP A 100 -11.52 -4.95 -9.54
CA ASP A 100 -12.36 -6.07 -9.97
C ASP A 100 -11.75 -7.42 -9.53
N GLY A 101 -10.42 -7.52 -9.54
CA GLY A 101 -9.68 -8.68 -9.01
C GLY A 101 -9.85 -8.90 -7.50
N LEU A 102 -10.20 -7.88 -6.72
CA LEU A 102 -10.41 -7.99 -5.27
C LEU A 102 -11.83 -8.41 -4.89
N GLU A 103 -12.83 -8.04 -5.70
CA GLU A 103 -14.18 -8.54 -5.51
C GLU A 103 -14.25 -10.06 -5.71
N GLY A 104 -13.43 -10.61 -6.60
CA GLY A 104 -13.30 -12.06 -6.83
C GLY A 104 -12.64 -12.84 -5.69
N ASP A 105 -11.78 -12.22 -4.88
CA ASP A 105 -11.05 -12.86 -3.77
C ASP A 105 -11.78 -12.78 -2.42
N ALA A 106 -12.91 -12.08 -2.36
CA ALA A 106 -13.72 -11.90 -1.15
C ALA A 106 -14.37 -13.19 -0.59
N GLY A 107 -14.12 -14.34 -1.22
CA GLY A 107 -14.63 -15.66 -0.83
C GLY A 107 -13.75 -16.50 0.09
N GLN A 108 -12.53 -16.06 0.46
CA GLN A 108 -11.66 -16.86 1.32
C GLN A 108 -11.19 -16.05 2.54
N PRO A 109 -11.57 -16.44 3.79
CA PRO A 109 -11.04 -15.79 4.97
C PRO A 109 -9.51 -15.91 4.98
N PRO A 110 -8.78 -14.85 5.36
CA PRO A 110 -7.33 -14.88 5.36
C PRO A 110 -6.87 -15.99 6.31
N THR A 111 -6.26 -17.03 5.75
CA THR A 111 -5.52 -18.02 6.54
C THR A 111 -4.34 -17.28 7.16
N PRO A 112 -4.22 -17.23 8.51
CA PRO A 112 -3.08 -16.58 9.12
C PRO A 112 -1.81 -17.28 8.66
N GLY A 113 -1.00 -16.54 7.89
CA GLY A 113 0.27 -16.99 7.34
C GLY A 113 1.12 -17.61 8.43
N ARG A 114 1.31 -18.93 8.31
CA ARG A 114 2.19 -19.72 9.15
C ARG A 114 3.58 -19.13 8.99
N ARG A 115 4.04 -18.36 9.99
CA ARG A 115 5.44 -17.94 10.07
C ARG A 115 6.30 -19.20 9.95
N SER A 116 7.04 -19.31 8.86
CA SER A 116 8.11 -20.30 8.69
C SER A 116 9.23 -19.95 9.67
N ALA A 117 9.02 -20.31 10.94
CA ALA A 117 10.09 -20.41 11.91
C ALA A 117 10.88 -21.68 11.57
N SER A 118 11.96 -21.53 10.82
CA SER A 118 13.02 -22.54 10.78
C SER A 118 13.54 -22.73 12.22
N PRO A 119 13.53 -23.95 12.78
CA PRO A 119 14.04 -24.17 14.13
C PRO A 119 15.56 -23.98 14.14
N PRO A 120 16.16 -23.43 15.22
CA PRO A 120 17.61 -23.35 15.33
C PRO A 120 18.20 -24.76 15.41
N THR A 121 19.15 -25.05 14.51
CA THR A 121 19.89 -26.31 14.46
C THR A 121 20.65 -26.51 15.76
N ARG A 122 20.11 -27.33 16.66
CA ARG A 122 20.77 -27.78 17.89
C ARG A 122 21.89 -28.74 17.50
N GLN A 123 23.12 -28.25 17.37
CA GLN A 123 24.30 -29.12 17.24
C GLN A 123 24.38 -30.01 18.48
N ARG A 124 24.22 -31.32 18.29
CA ARG A 124 24.48 -32.33 19.33
C ARG A 124 25.99 -32.43 19.52
N PRO A 125 26.50 -32.49 20.77
CA PRO A 125 27.91 -32.78 20.99
C PRO A 125 28.24 -34.21 20.50
N ARG A 126 29.40 -34.35 19.85
CA ARG A 126 29.92 -35.63 19.34
C ARG A 126 30.20 -36.58 20.51
N PRO A 127 29.88 -37.88 20.40
CA PRO A 127 30.18 -38.84 21.45
C PRO A 127 31.67 -39.16 21.54
N SER A 128 32.16 -39.23 22.77
CA SER A 128 33.50 -39.64 23.16
C SER A 128 33.64 -41.18 23.12
N GLY A 129 34.69 -41.68 22.46
CA GLY A 129 35.24 -43.04 22.64
C GLY A 129 35.53 -43.79 21.33
N PRO A 130 36.47 -44.76 21.31
CA PRO A 130 37.13 -45.41 22.45
C PRO A 130 38.66 -45.25 22.50
N ARG A 131 39.20 -45.64 23.66
CA ARG A 131 40.61 -45.90 23.95
C ARG A 131 41.09 -47.17 23.21
N ASP A 132 42.32 -47.17 22.70
CA ASP A 132 43.32 -48.24 22.90
C ASP A 132 44.65 -47.86 22.22
N ARG A 133 45.73 -47.69 23.00
CA ARG A 133 46.85 -48.63 23.17
C ARG A 133 47.75 -48.80 21.93
N ARG A 134 48.91 -48.15 21.95
CA ARG A 134 50.24 -48.79 21.99
C ARG A 134 51.32 -47.77 22.31
#